data_AF-A0A1B0GQ36-F1
#
_entry.id   AF-A0A1B0GQ36-F1
#
_cell.length_a   1.000
_cell.length_b   1.000
_cell.length_c   1.000
_cell.angle_alpha   90.00
_cell.angle_beta   90.00
_cell.angle_gamma   90.00
#
_symmetry.space_group_name_H-M   'P 1'
#
loop_
_entity.id
_entity.type
_entity.pdbx_description
1 polymer ?
#
loop_
_entity_poly.entity_id
_entity_poly.type
_entity_poly.pdbx_seq_one_letter_code
_entity_poly.pdbx_strand_id
1 'polypeptide(L)'
;MITGELEQQLLQANPILEAFGNAKTVKNDNSSRFGKFIRINFDASGYISGANIETYLLEKSRAIRQAKDERTFHIFYQLLAGASPEQREKFILDDVKSYPFLSNGGLPVPGVDDYAEFQATVKSMNIMGMTQDDFNSIFRIVSSVLLFGCMKFKQERSSDQATLPDNTVAQKIAHLLGLNVTDMTRAFLTPRIKVGRDFVTKAQTKEQVEFAVEAIAKACYEKMFKWLVTRINRSLDRTKRQGASFIGILDMAGFEIFELNSFEQLCINYTNEKLQQLFNHTMFILEQEEYQREGIEWKFIDFGLDLQPTIDLIDKPGGIMALLDEECWFPKATDKTFVDKLVSAHSMHPKFVKTDFRGVADFSIVHYAGRVDYLASKWLMKNMDPLNENIVSLLQASQDPFVVQIWKDAEIVGMAQQALTDTTFGARTRKGMFRTVSHLYKEQLAKLMDTLKNTNPNFVRCIIPNHEKRAGKIDAPLVLDQLRCNGVLEGIRICRQGFPNRIPFQEFRQ
;
A
#
# COMPACT_ATOMS: atom_id res chain seq x y z
N MET A 1 15.10 11.00 32.61
CA MET A 1 15.20 11.90 31.45
C MET A 1 13.82 12.47 31.21
N ILE A 2 13.66 13.79 31.23
CA ILE A 2 12.38 14.43 30.89
C ILE A 2 12.31 14.38 29.36
N THR A 3 11.59 13.42 28.80
CA THR A 3 11.26 13.38 27.36
C THR A 3 10.43 14.61 27.04
N GLY A 4 10.83 15.42 26.06
CA GLY A 4 10.03 16.54 25.60
C GLY A 4 8.71 16.07 24.96
N GLU A 5 7.73 16.97 24.89
CA GLU A 5 6.39 16.67 24.39
C GLU A 5 6.43 16.18 22.93
N LEU A 6 7.33 16.74 22.12
CA LEU A 6 7.49 16.38 20.71
C LEU A 6 8.08 14.98 20.54
N GLU A 7 9.08 14.62 21.34
CA GLU A 7 9.71 13.30 21.34
C GLU A 7 8.71 12.22 21.80
N GLN A 8 7.91 12.54 22.82
CA GLN A 8 6.83 11.66 23.24
C GLN A 8 5.81 11.46 22.13
N GLN A 9 5.38 12.53 21.46
CA GLN A 9 4.45 12.47 20.32
C GLN A 9 5.02 11.65 19.15
N LEU A 10 6.29 11.85 18.80
CA LEU A 10 6.95 11.08 17.75
C LEU A 10 6.95 9.58 18.07
N LEU A 11 7.20 9.20 19.33
CA LEU A 11 7.11 7.80 19.76
C LEU A 11 5.68 7.25 19.69
N GLN A 12 4.67 8.06 20.04
CA GLN A 12 3.27 7.65 20.02
C GLN A 12 2.65 7.61 18.61
N ALA A 13 3.29 8.20 17.60
CA ALA A 13 2.82 8.08 16.22
C ALA A 13 2.90 6.63 15.69
N ASN A 14 3.91 5.85 16.11
CA ASN A 14 4.12 4.49 15.62
C ASN A 14 2.99 3.53 15.99
N PRO A 15 2.56 3.38 17.27
CA PRO A 15 1.44 2.51 17.63
C PRO A 15 0.17 2.79 16.81
N ILE A 16 -0.12 4.06 16.53
CA ILE A 16 -1.28 4.46 15.72
C ILE A 16 -1.10 3.97 14.28
N LEU A 17 0.05 4.21 13.67
CA LEU A 17 0.32 3.77 12.31
C LEU A 17 0.35 2.23 12.19
N GLU A 18 0.85 1.53 13.20
CA GLU A 18 0.86 0.07 13.24
C GLU A 18 -0.56 -0.49 13.37
N ALA A 19 -1.40 0.07 14.25
CA ALA A 19 -2.79 -0.36 14.38
C ALA A 19 -3.54 -0.29 13.04
N PHE A 20 -3.36 0.79 12.28
CA PHE A 20 -4.10 1.03 11.03
C PHE A 20 -3.38 0.56 9.77
N GLY A 21 -2.08 0.30 9.82
CA GLY A 21 -1.27 0.01 8.64
C GLY A 21 -0.59 -1.36 8.67
N ASN A 22 -0.52 -2.02 9.83
CA ASN A 22 0.08 -3.34 9.96
C ASN A 22 -0.97 -4.44 10.02
N ALA A 23 -0.57 -5.63 9.59
CA ALA A 23 -1.37 -6.83 9.65
C ALA A 23 -0.50 -8.07 9.86
N LYS A 24 -1.12 -9.17 10.32
CA LYS A 24 -0.46 -10.48 10.41
C LYS A 24 -0.41 -11.16 9.05
N THR A 25 0.79 -11.57 8.65
CA THR A 25 1.04 -12.48 7.53
C THR A 25 1.53 -13.84 8.05
N VAL A 26 1.67 -14.81 7.14
CA VAL A 26 2.28 -16.10 7.48
C VAL A 26 3.72 -15.96 8.00
N LYS A 27 4.48 -14.97 7.49
CA LYS A 27 5.90 -14.76 7.84
C LYS A 27 6.11 -13.79 9.01
N ASN A 28 5.27 -12.78 9.16
CA ASN A 28 5.44 -11.73 10.17
C ASN A 28 4.08 -11.39 10.81
N ASP A 29 4.00 -11.47 12.13
CA ASP A 29 2.75 -11.23 12.87
C ASP A 29 2.37 -9.74 13.00
N ASN A 30 3.32 -8.83 12.84
CA ASN A 30 3.11 -7.38 12.83
C ASN A 30 3.79 -6.77 11.59
N SER A 31 3.29 -7.13 10.40
CA SER A 31 3.87 -6.72 9.12
C SER A 31 3.32 -5.39 8.67
N SER A 32 4.17 -4.39 8.47
CA SER A 32 3.81 -3.14 7.79
C SER A 32 3.28 -3.44 6.38
N ARG A 33 2.04 -3.03 6.08
CA ARG A 33 1.41 -3.18 4.75
C ARG A 33 1.27 -1.84 4.02
N PHE A 34 2.17 -0.93 4.34
CA PHE A 34 2.37 0.38 3.75
C PHE A 34 3.83 0.78 3.94
N GLY A 35 4.33 1.68 3.11
CA GLY A 35 5.60 2.35 3.32
C GLY A 35 5.41 3.60 4.17
N LYS A 36 6.33 3.85 5.10
CA LYS A 36 6.43 5.11 5.85
C LYS A 36 7.83 5.71 5.72
N PHE A 37 7.89 6.99 5.38
CA PHE A 37 9.10 7.79 5.40
C PHE A 37 8.95 8.84 6.48
N ILE A 38 9.68 8.67 7.58
CA ILE A 38 9.66 9.57 8.74
C ILE A 38 10.82 10.54 8.58
N ARG A 39 10.50 11.81 8.31
CA ARG A 39 11.46 12.91 8.26
C ARG A 39 11.51 13.59 9.61
N ILE A 40 12.65 13.51 10.29
CA ILE A 40 12.92 14.21 11.56
C ILE A 40 13.79 15.43 11.24
N ASN A 41 13.27 16.63 11.51
CA ASN A 41 13.97 17.89 11.25
C ASN A 41 14.76 18.32 12.48
N PHE A 42 15.94 18.89 12.25
CA PHE A 42 16.82 19.42 13.28
C PHE A 42 17.05 20.92 13.09
N ASP A 43 17.17 21.65 14.18
CA ASP A 43 17.60 23.04 14.16
C ASP A 43 19.14 23.16 14.04
N ALA A 44 19.65 24.40 13.94
CA ALA A 44 21.08 24.66 13.82
C ALA A 44 21.91 24.24 15.06
N SER A 45 21.26 23.96 16.19
CA SER A 45 21.90 23.47 17.42
C SER A 45 21.87 21.93 17.51
N GLY A 46 21.24 21.24 16.56
CA GLY A 46 21.12 19.79 16.53
C GLY A 46 19.96 19.24 17.36
N TYR A 47 19.02 20.06 17.81
CA TYR A 47 17.81 19.61 18.50
C TYR A 47 16.68 19.32 17.53
N ILE A 48 15.80 18.36 17.89
CA ILE A 48 14.62 18.03 17.08
C ILE A 48 13.68 19.24 17.06
N SER A 49 13.42 19.76 15.86
CA SER A 49 12.52 20.90 15.65
C SER A 49 11.12 20.46 15.20
N GLY A 50 11.00 19.33 14.52
CA GLY A 50 9.72 18.81 14.07
C GLY A 50 9.87 17.48 13.34
N ALA A 51 8.75 16.87 12.99
CA ALA A 51 8.75 15.66 12.17
C ALA A 51 7.60 15.65 11.18
N ASN A 52 7.81 14.99 10.04
CA ASN A 52 6.78 14.75 9.03
C ASN A 52 6.82 13.29 8.59
N ILE A 53 5.67 12.65 8.53
CA ILE A 53 5.52 11.25 8.11
C ILE A 53 4.82 11.23 6.76
N GLU A 54 5.51 10.71 5.76
CA GLU A 54 4.92 10.45 4.44
C GLU A 54 4.61 8.96 4.32
N THR A 55 3.40 8.63 3.88
CA THR A 55 3.01 7.25 3.66
C THR A 55 2.83 6.95 2.19
N TYR A 56 3.25 5.76 1.81
CA TYR A 56 3.24 5.26 0.45
C TYR A 56 2.57 3.89 0.41
N LEU A 57 1.85 3.58 -0.68
CA LEU A 57 1.57 2.19 -1.08
C LEU A 57 0.83 1.33 -0.02
N LEU A 58 -0.24 1.84 0.59
CA LEU A 58 -1.11 1.05 1.47
C LEU A 58 -1.76 -0.11 0.68
N GLU A 59 -1.59 -1.34 1.15
CA GLU A 59 -2.23 -2.54 0.60
C GLU A 59 -3.72 -2.60 0.99
N LYS A 60 -4.52 -1.67 0.47
CA LYS A 60 -5.94 -1.52 0.81
C LYS A 60 -6.78 -2.76 0.51
N SER A 61 -6.37 -3.64 -0.41
CA SER A 61 -7.08 -4.89 -0.70
C SER A 61 -7.15 -5.83 0.51
N ARG A 62 -6.18 -5.73 1.42
CA ARG A 62 -6.18 -6.49 2.68
C ARG A 62 -7.35 -6.15 3.59
N ALA A 63 -7.93 -4.95 3.48
CA ALA A 63 -9.08 -4.55 4.29
C ALA A 63 -10.31 -5.45 4.05
N ILE A 64 -10.40 -6.08 2.87
CA ILE A 64 -11.59 -6.87 2.46
C ILE A 64 -11.31 -8.36 2.27
N ARG A 65 -10.07 -8.75 1.96
CA ARG A 65 -9.69 -10.13 1.65
C ARG A 65 -8.30 -10.42 2.21
N GLN A 66 -8.12 -11.57 2.83
CA GLN A 66 -6.84 -12.01 3.36
C GLN A 66 -6.47 -13.40 2.83
N ALA A 67 -5.18 -13.69 2.70
CA ALA A 67 -4.73 -15.05 2.41
C ALA A 67 -4.99 -15.96 3.61
N LYS A 68 -4.90 -17.27 3.39
CA LYS A 68 -5.07 -18.27 4.45
C LYS A 68 -4.10 -17.99 5.61
N ASP A 69 -4.59 -18.08 6.84
CA ASP A 69 -3.83 -17.87 8.08
C ASP A 69 -3.28 -16.43 8.29
N GLU A 70 -3.76 -15.46 7.52
CA GLU A 70 -3.43 -14.03 7.67
C GLU A 70 -4.55 -13.24 8.35
N ARG A 71 -4.22 -12.10 8.97
CA ARG A 71 -5.21 -11.13 9.47
C ARG A 71 -5.30 -9.93 8.53
N THR A 72 -6.41 -9.20 8.66
CA THR A 72 -6.52 -7.82 8.16
C THR A 72 -5.78 -6.87 9.11
N PHE A 73 -5.88 -5.56 8.86
CA PHE A 73 -5.28 -4.53 9.70
C PHE A 73 -5.66 -4.69 11.18
N HIS A 74 -4.71 -4.48 12.09
CA HIS A 74 -4.90 -4.78 13.52
C HIS A 74 -6.08 -4.02 14.13
N ILE A 75 -6.34 -2.78 13.69
CA ILE A 75 -7.39 -1.92 14.22
C ILE A 75 -8.79 -2.55 14.16
N PHE A 76 -9.08 -3.40 13.16
CA PHE A 76 -10.37 -4.08 13.08
C PHE A 76 -10.60 -5.00 14.29
N TYR A 77 -9.58 -5.75 14.68
CA TYR A 77 -9.66 -6.66 15.82
C TYR A 77 -9.57 -5.91 17.15
N GLN A 78 -8.68 -4.91 17.22
CA GLN A 78 -8.55 -4.05 18.39
C GLN A 78 -9.87 -3.35 18.71
N LEU A 79 -10.56 -2.78 17.71
CA LEU A 79 -11.86 -2.13 17.90
C LEU A 79 -12.92 -3.14 18.35
N LEU A 80 -13.00 -4.32 17.72
CA LEU A 80 -14.00 -5.33 18.06
C LEU A 80 -13.76 -5.98 19.44
N ALA A 81 -12.52 -6.04 19.92
CA ALA A 81 -12.19 -6.53 21.25
C ALA A 81 -12.33 -5.44 22.32
N GLY A 82 -11.78 -4.25 22.06
CA GLY A 82 -11.56 -3.18 23.03
C GLY A 82 -12.67 -2.13 23.15
N ALA A 83 -13.63 -2.08 22.23
CA ALA A 83 -14.72 -1.09 22.29
C ALA A 83 -15.62 -1.29 23.53
N SER A 84 -15.93 -0.18 24.20
CA SER A 84 -16.89 -0.15 25.32
C SER A 84 -18.31 -0.51 24.85
N PRO A 85 -19.23 -0.90 25.76
CA PRO A 85 -20.63 -1.16 25.39
C PRO A 85 -21.29 0.00 24.64
N GLU A 86 -21.03 1.25 25.08
CA GLU A 86 -21.55 2.46 24.44
C GLU A 86 -20.95 2.67 23.05
N GLN A 87 -19.66 2.39 22.87
CA GLN A 87 -19.00 2.44 21.57
C GLN A 87 -19.52 1.36 20.63
N ARG A 88 -19.82 0.16 21.14
CA ARG A 88 -20.39 -0.94 20.35
C ARG A 88 -21.77 -0.59 19.81
N GLU A 89 -22.62 0.01 20.64
CA GLU A 89 -23.93 0.49 20.19
C GLU A 89 -23.77 1.64 19.18
N LYS A 90 -22.94 2.64 19.50
CA LYS A 90 -22.72 3.81 18.66
C LYS A 90 -22.15 3.49 17.28
N PHE A 91 -21.21 2.56 17.20
CA PHE A 91 -20.58 2.15 15.95
C PHE A 91 -21.22 0.91 15.34
N ILE A 92 -22.30 0.37 15.92
CA ILE A 92 -23.04 -0.78 15.42
C ILE A 92 -22.10 -1.99 15.19
N LEU A 93 -21.32 -2.32 16.22
CA LEU A 93 -20.35 -3.40 16.19
C LEU A 93 -21.00 -4.75 16.55
N ASP A 94 -20.82 -5.73 15.68
CA ASP A 94 -21.24 -7.12 15.85
C ASP A 94 -20.04 -8.02 16.22
N ASP A 95 -20.27 -9.31 16.45
CA ASP A 95 -19.18 -10.28 16.70
C ASP A 95 -18.24 -10.42 15.49
N VAL A 96 -16.96 -10.73 15.74
CA VAL A 96 -15.93 -10.94 14.72
C VAL A 96 -16.38 -11.94 13.63
N LYS A 97 -17.13 -12.98 13.99
CA LYS A 97 -17.61 -14.01 13.06
C LYS A 97 -18.71 -13.51 12.11
N SER A 98 -19.33 -12.39 12.44
CA SER A 98 -20.42 -11.81 11.65
C SER A 98 -19.92 -11.05 10.42
N TYR A 99 -18.62 -10.79 10.30
CA TYR A 99 -18.04 -9.95 9.25
C TYR A 99 -17.32 -10.75 8.15
N PRO A 100 -17.86 -10.83 6.92
CA PRO A 100 -17.24 -11.59 5.83
C PRO A 100 -15.86 -11.07 5.39
N PHE A 101 -15.58 -9.78 5.58
CA PHE A 101 -14.26 -9.20 5.29
C PHE A 101 -13.17 -9.62 6.29
N LEU A 102 -13.53 -10.29 7.38
CA LEU A 102 -12.59 -10.99 8.26
C LEU A 102 -12.52 -12.46 7.82
N SER A 103 -11.85 -12.71 6.69
CA SER A 103 -11.93 -13.98 5.95
C SER A 103 -11.51 -15.21 6.75
N ASN A 104 -10.62 -15.04 7.74
CA ASN A 104 -10.15 -16.11 8.62
C ASN A 104 -10.72 -16.01 10.05
N GLY A 105 -11.73 -15.15 10.28
CA GLY A 105 -12.31 -14.89 11.59
C GLY A 105 -11.31 -14.27 12.59
N GLY A 106 -11.52 -14.52 13.89
CA GLY A 106 -10.72 -13.97 14.99
C GLY A 106 -9.40 -14.69 15.22
N LEU A 107 -8.51 -14.73 14.22
CA LEU A 107 -7.19 -15.33 14.39
C LEU A 107 -6.40 -14.60 15.50
N PRO A 108 -5.90 -15.31 16.52
CA PRO A 108 -5.06 -14.70 17.54
C PRO A 108 -3.67 -14.39 16.99
N VAL A 109 -3.04 -13.34 17.54
CA VAL A 109 -1.63 -13.05 17.34
C VAL A 109 -0.88 -13.50 18.59
N PRO A 110 0.14 -14.38 18.48
CA PRO A 110 0.87 -14.85 19.65
C PRO A 110 1.46 -13.71 20.49
N GLY A 111 1.16 -13.70 21.79
CA GLY A 111 1.70 -12.70 22.73
C GLY A 111 1.06 -11.30 22.65
N VAL A 112 -0.01 -11.14 21.87
CA VAL A 112 -0.72 -9.85 21.71
C VAL A 112 -2.16 -9.99 22.21
N ASP A 113 -2.57 -9.05 23.05
CA ASP A 113 -3.96 -8.90 23.49
C ASP A 113 -4.61 -7.72 22.75
N ASP A 114 -5.53 -8.02 21.83
CA ASP A 114 -6.23 -7.02 21.02
C ASP A 114 -7.00 -6.00 21.88
N TYR A 115 -7.48 -6.37 23.08
CA TYR A 115 -8.12 -5.43 24.02
C TYR A 115 -7.11 -4.42 24.57
N ALA A 116 -5.99 -4.90 25.10
CA ALA A 116 -4.94 -4.06 25.65
C ALA A 116 -4.32 -3.15 24.58
N GLU A 117 -4.09 -3.68 23.38
CA GLU A 117 -3.59 -2.92 22.24
C GLU A 117 -4.56 -1.82 21.81
N PHE A 118 -5.88 -2.05 21.85
CA PHE A 118 -6.85 -0.99 21.58
C PHE A 118 -6.73 0.17 22.57
N GLN A 119 -6.61 -0.12 23.87
CA GLN A 119 -6.42 0.90 24.90
C GLN A 119 -5.10 1.65 24.71
N ALA A 120 -4.03 0.95 24.31
CA ALA A 120 -2.74 1.55 23.98
C ALA A 120 -2.88 2.50 22.77
N THR A 121 -3.51 2.06 21.68
CA THR A 121 -3.75 2.87 20.49
C THR A 121 -4.57 4.13 20.82
N VAL A 122 -5.67 4.00 21.57
CA VAL A 122 -6.51 5.14 21.97
C VAL A 122 -5.72 6.11 22.86
N LYS A 123 -4.89 5.60 23.77
CA LYS A 123 -3.99 6.43 24.59
C LYS A 123 -2.97 7.18 23.73
N SER A 124 -2.36 6.52 22.75
CA SER A 124 -1.41 7.15 21.83
C SER A 124 -2.08 8.26 21.00
N MET A 125 -3.29 8.02 20.49
CA MET A 125 -4.09 9.02 19.77
C MET A 125 -4.43 10.23 20.65
N ASN A 126 -4.75 10.02 21.93
CA ASN A 126 -4.97 11.12 22.89
C ASN A 126 -3.70 11.95 23.12
N ILE A 127 -2.53 11.30 23.28
CA ILE A 127 -1.24 12.00 23.43
C ILE A 127 -0.89 12.80 22.16
N MET A 128 -1.28 12.28 20.99
CA MET A 128 -1.19 12.98 19.71
C MET A 128 -2.23 14.09 19.54
N GLY A 129 -3.03 14.39 20.57
CA GLY A 129 -3.98 15.48 20.59
C GLY A 129 -5.19 15.27 19.68
N MET A 130 -5.55 14.03 19.36
CA MET A 130 -6.80 13.71 18.65
C MET A 130 -8.01 13.94 19.56
N THR A 131 -9.07 14.54 19.03
CA THR A 131 -10.28 14.86 19.80
C THR A 131 -11.26 13.69 19.83
N GLN A 132 -12.24 13.72 20.74
CA GLN A 132 -13.32 12.71 20.76
C GLN A 132 -14.05 12.60 19.42
N ASP A 133 -14.19 13.70 18.68
CA ASP A 133 -14.78 13.71 17.36
C ASP A 133 -13.88 13.02 16.32
N ASP A 134 -12.56 13.23 16.38
CA ASP A 134 -11.60 12.50 15.55
C ASP A 134 -11.75 10.97 15.76
N PHE A 135 -11.80 10.51 17.02
CA PHE A 135 -12.03 9.10 17.36
C PHE A 135 -13.34 8.57 16.78
N ASN A 136 -14.43 9.31 17.01
CA ASN A 136 -15.76 8.93 16.55
C ASN A 136 -15.79 8.77 15.02
N SER A 137 -15.19 9.72 14.30
CA SER A 137 -15.12 9.71 12.85
C SER A 137 -14.30 8.54 12.31
N ILE A 138 -13.13 8.27 12.88
CA ILE A 138 -12.27 7.17 12.46
C ILE A 138 -12.97 5.82 12.67
N PHE A 139 -13.45 5.55 13.88
CA PHE A 139 -14.04 4.24 14.21
C PHE A 139 -15.36 3.99 13.48
N ARG A 140 -16.11 5.03 13.15
CA ARG A 140 -17.30 4.95 12.29
C ARG A 140 -16.98 4.49 10.87
N ILE A 141 -15.87 4.98 10.29
CA ILE A 141 -15.40 4.47 8.99
C ILE A 141 -14.92 3.02 9.11
N VAL A 142 -14.13 2.67 10.14
CA VAL A 142 -13.66 1.29 10.37
C VAL A 142 -14.86 0.32 10.46
N SER A 143 -15.89 0.67 11.24
CA SER A 143 -17.11 -0.12 11.33
C SER A 143 -17.86 -0.22 9.99
N SER A 144 -17.98 0.89 9.27
CA SER A 144 -18.64 0.93 7.96
C SER A 144 -17.94 0.03 6.94
N VAL A 145 -16.61 -0.02 6.95
CA VAL A 145 -15.81 -0.93 6.11
C VAL A 145 -16.16 -2.39 6.41
N LEU A 146 -16.26 -2.78 7.69
CA LEU A 146 -16.69 -4.13 8.07
C LEU A 146 -18.13 -4.44 7.60
N LEU A 147 -19.04 -3.49 7.78
CA LEU A 147 -20.46 -3.65 7.42
C LEU A 147 -20.69 -3.74 5.90
N PHE A 148 -19.88 -3.09 5.07
CA PHE A 148 -19.95 -3.26 3.60
C PHE A 148 -19.84 -4.74 3.20
N GLY A 149 -18.98 -5.50 3.87
CA GLY A 149 -18.83 -6.95 3.63
C GLY A 149 -20.05 -7.77 4.02
N CYS A 150 -20.95 -7.24 4.84
CA CYS A 150 -22.18 -7.91 5.29
C CYS A 150 -23.35 -7.71 4.31
N MET A 151 -23.23 -6.86 3.29
CA MET A 151 -24.30 -6.67 2.30
C MET A 151 -24.50 -7.93 1.45
N LYS A 152 -25.73 -8.45 1.41
CA LYS A 152 -26.06 -9.69 0.69
C LYS A 152 -26.95 -9.41 -0.51
N PHE A 153 -26.38 -9.54 -1.70
CA PHE A 153 -27.10 -9.36 -2.96
C PHE A 153 -27.61 -10.70 -3.50
N LYS A 154 -28.79 -10.67 -4.12
CA LYS A 154 -29.35 -11.81 -4.84
C LYS A 154 -29.47 -11.49 -6.33
N GLN A 155 -29.13 -12.46 -7.15
CA GLN A 155 -29.35 -12.40 -8.59
C GLN A 155 -30.80 -12.75 -8.90
N GLU A 156 -31.50 -11.86 -9.60
CA GLU A 156 -32.85 -12.11 -10.06
C GLU A 156 -32.85 -13.03 -11.29
N ARG A 157 -33.66 -14.10 -11.25
CA ARG A 157 -33.65 -15.14 -12.29
C ARG A 157 -34.18 -14.68 -13.66
N SER A 158 -35.04 -13.67 -13.69
CA SER A 158 -35.70 -13.20 -14.92
C SER A 158 -34.88 -12.16 -15.69
N SER A 159 -34.16 -11.30 -14.98
CA SER A 159 -33.51 -10.11 -15.54
C SER A 159 -31.98 -10.15 -15.45
N ASP A 160 -31.43 -11.11 -14.70
CA ASP A 160 -30.00 -11.18 -14.36
C ASP A 160 -29.50 -9.90 -13.66
N GLN A 161 -30.39 -9.22 -12.93
CA GLN A 161 -30.08 -8.02 -12.17
C GLN A 161 -29.87 -8.34 -10.68
N ALA A 162 -28.99 -7.57 -10.05
CA ALA A 162 -28.82 -7.60 -8.62
C ALA A 162 -30.04 -7.00 -7.91
N THR A 163 -30.44 -7.64 -6.82
CA THR A 163 -31.41 -7.12 -5.86
C THR A 163 -30.81 -7.15 -4.46
N LEU A 164 -31.28 -6.27 -3.59
CA LEU A 164 -30.93 -6.25 -2.17
C LEU A 164 -32.18 -6.62 -1.35
N PRO A 165 -32.38 -7.91 -1.02
CA PRO A 165 -33.61 -8.36 -0.35
C PRO A 165 -33.77 -7.84 1.08
N ASP A 166 -32.64 -7.68 1.78
CA ASP A 166 -32.58 -7.14 3.14
C ASP A 166 -31.69 -5.89 3.12
N ASN A 167 -32.30 -4.75 3.42
CA ASN A 167 -31.62 -3.46 3.45
C ASN A 167 -31.13 -3.07 4.86
N THR A 168 -31.26 -3.93 5.87
CA THR A 168 -30.86 -3.62 7.26
C THR A 168 -29.38 -3.22 7.33
N VAL A 169 -28.49 -3.96 6.68
CA VAL A 169 -27.06 -3.63 6.62
C VAL A 169 -26.82 -2.31 5.88
N ALA A 170 -27.56 -2.06 4.79
CA ALA A 170 -27.49 -0.80 4.05
C ALA A 170 -27.94 0.39 4.92
N GLN A 171 -28.96 0.22 5.76
CA GLN A 171 -29.41 1.23 6.72
C GLN A 171 -28.32 1.54 7.76
N LYS A 172 -27.67 0.51 8.32
CA LYS A 172 -26.53 0.67 9.24
C LYS A 172 -25.40 1.49 8.59
N ILE A 173 -24.98 1.11 7.38
CA ILE A 173 -23.92 1.82 6.64
C ILE A 173 -24.31 3.27 6.35
N ALA A 174 -25.53 3.49 5.85
CA ALA A 174 -26.00 4.83 5.52
C ALA A 174 -26.08 5.75 6.76
N HIS A 175 -26.49 5.21 7.92
CA HIS A 175 -26.47 5.93 9.18
C HIS A 175 -25.05 6.34 9.58
N LEU A 176 -24.09 5.42 9.51
CA LEU A 176 -22.69 5.70 9.85
C LEU A 176 -22.00 6.64 8.85
N LEU A 177 -22.38 6.60 7.58
CA LEU A 177 -21.75 7.43 6.55
C LEU A 177 -22.52 8.72 6.23
N GLY A 178 -23.63 9.00 6.93
CA GLY A 178 -24.46 10.19 6.70
C GLY A 178 -25.13 10.22 5.31
N LEU A 179 -25.55 9.06 4.80
CA LEU A 179 -26.12 8.89 3.45
C LEU A 179 -27.62 8.60 3.49
N ASN A 180 -28.31 8.88 2.39
CA ASN A 180 -29.68 8.39 2.18
C ASN A 180 -29.63 6.92 1.72
N VAL A 181 -30.33 6.03 2.42
CA VAL A 181 -30.34 4.58 2.14
C VAL A 181 -30.86 4.29 0.73
N THR A 182 -31.96 4.93 0.34
CA THR A 182 -32.60 4.70 -0.96
C THR A 182 -31.69 5.13 -2.10
N ASP A 183 -31.04 6.29 -1.97
CA ASP A 183 -30.11 6.78 -2.98
C ASP A 183 -28.84 5.93 -3.06
N MET A 184 -28.30 5.51 -1.90
CA MET A 184 -27.15 4.61 -1.84
C MET A 184 -27.45 3.26 -2.50
N THR A 185 -28.57 2.62 -2.15
CA THR A 185 -28.98 1.35 -2.75
C THR A 185 -29.22 1.50 -4.25
N ARG A 186 -29.87 2.59 -4.69
CA ARG A 186 -30.07 2.87 -6.12
C ARG A 186 -28.74 3.05 -6.84
N ALA A 187 -27.80 3.79 -6.27
CA ALA A 187 -26.50 4.03 -6.88
C ALA A 187 -25.66 2.75 -7.02
N PHE A 188 -25.81 1.77 -6.13
CA PHE A 188 -25.18 0.46 -6.28
C PHE A 188 -25.88 -0.44 -7.32
N LEU A 189 -27.21 -0.58 -7.24
CA LEU A 189 -27.97 -1.52 -8.08
C LEU A 189 -28.22 -0.99 -9.50
N THR A 190 -28.56 0.28 -9.61
CA THR A 190 -28.98 0.96 -10.83
C THR A 190 -28.31 2.34 -10.98
N PRO A 191 -26.96 2.40 -11.04
CA PRO A 191 -26.23 3.64 -11.25
C PRO A 191 -26.67 4.34 -12.54
N ARG A 192 -26.66 5.68 -12.49
CA ARG A 192 -26.91 6.54 -13.63
C ARG A 192 -25.58 6.89 -14.28
N ILE A 193 -25.27 6.24 -15.39
CA ILE A 193 -24.00 6.33 -16.09
C ILE A 193 -24.14 7.32 -17.25
N LYS A 194 -23.13 8.16 -17.44
CA LYS A 194 -23.06 9.06 -18.60
C LYS A 194 -22.56 8.28 -19.82
N VAL A 195 -23.33 8.29 -20.90
CA VAL A 195 -22.97 7.66 -22.17
C VAL A 195 -23.01 8.75 -23.25
N GLY A 196 -21.83 9.24 -23.64
CA GLY A 196 -21.73 10.40 -24.54
C GLY A 196 -22.29 11.67 -23.90
N ARG A 197 -23.39 12.20 -24.44
CA ARG A 197 -24.08 13.39 -23.91
C ARG A 197 -25.26 13.04 -22.99
N ASP A 198 -25.76 11.82 -23.06
CA ASP A 198 -26.95 11.39 -22.33
C ASP A 198 -26.60 10.62 -21.06
N PHE A 199 -27.56 10.53 -20.15
CA PHE A 199 -27.43 9.72 -18.95
C PHE A 199 -28.39 8.54 -19.02
N VAL A 200 -27.84 7.35 -18.86
CA VAL A 200 -28.60 6.10 -18.90
C VAL A 200 -28.51 5.42 -17.54
N THR A 201 -29.66 4.97 -17.03
CA THR A 201 -29.71 4.13 -15.84
C THR A 201 -29.43 2.69 -16.25
N LYS A 202 -28.38 2.07 -15.69
CA LYS A 202 -27.98 0.71 -16.03
C LYS A 202 -28.08 -0.19 -14.80
N ALA A 203 -28.94 -1.19 -14.86
CA ALA A 203 -28.97 -2.25 -13.85
C ALA A 203 -27.67 -3.07 -13.88
N GLN A 204 -27.15 -3.39 -12.70
CA GLN A 204 -25.91 -4.15 -12.53
C GLN A 204 -26.22 -5.60 -12.17
N THR A 205 -25.32 -6.52 -12.54
CA THR A 205 -25.37 -7.91 -12.06
C THR A 205 -24.90 -8.00 -10.62
N LYS A 206 -25.20 -9.10 -9.93
CA LYS A 206 -24.76 -9.35 -8.54
C LYS A 206 -23.24 -9.13 -8.39
N GLU A 207 -22.46 -9.68 -9.30
CA GLU A 207 -20.99 -9.63 -9.25
C GLU A 207 -20.48 -8.19 -9.41
N GLN A 208 -21.10 -7.39 -10.28
CA GLN A 208 -20.76 -5.99 -10.47
C GLN A 208 -21.06 -5.15 -9.22
N VAL A 209 -22.18 -5.42 -8.56
CA VAL A 209 -22.56 -4.72 -7.33
C VAL A 209 -21.65 -5.09 -6.16
N GLU A 210 -21.41 -6.38 -5.95
CA GLU A 210 -20.49 -6.88 -4.91
C GLU A 210 -19.09 -6.26 -5.09
N PHE A 211 -18.63 -6.19 -6.33
CA PHE A 211 -17.37 -5.55 -6.66
C PHE A 211 -17.37 -4.04 -6.36
N ALA A 212 -18.43 -3.31 -6.73
CA ALA A 212 -18.53 -1.88 -6.43
C ALA A 212 -18.55 -1.61 -4.92
N VAL A 213 -19.21 -2.47 -4.14
CA VAL A 213 -19.21 -2.41 -2.67
C VAL A 213 -17.80 -2.64 -2.10
N GLU A 214 -17.10 -3.67 -2.58
CA GLU A 214 -15.71 -3.94 -2.20
C GLU A 214 -14.77 -2.76 -2.55
N ALA A 215 -14.94 -2.16 -3.72
CA ALA A 215 -14.16 -1.01 -4.17
C ALA A 215 -14.35 0.21 -3.25
N ILE A 216 -15.60 0.54 -2.93
CA ILE A 216 -15.94 1.65 -2.02
C ILE A 216 -15.44 1.37 -0.60
N ALA A 217 -15.53 0.15 -0.10
CA ALA A 217 -15.02 -0.22 1.22
C ALA A 217 -13.50 0.00 1.32
N LYS A 218 -12.73 -0.49 0.34
CA LYS A 218 -11.26 -0.26 0.26
C LYS A 218 -10.94 1.24 0.20
N ALA A 219 -11.66 1.99 -0.62
CA ALA A 219 -11.44 3.43 -0.80
C ALA A 219 -11.76 4.23 0.47
N CYS A 220 -12.83 3.88 1.20
CA CYS A 220 -13.15 4.47 2.51
C CYS A 220 -11.99 4.28 3.50
N TYR A 221 -11.44 3.06 3.59
CA TYR A 221 -10.31 2.76 4.47
C TYR A 221 -9.05 3.54 4.06
N GLU A 222 -8.68 3.52 2.78
CA GLU A 222 -7.51 4.23 2.25
C GLU A 222 -7.59 5.74 2.50
N LYS A 223 -8.75 6.36 2.25
CA LYS A 223 -8.96 7.80 2.44
C LYS A 223 -8.92 8.18 3.92
N MET A 224 -9.51 7.37 4.80
CA MET A 224 -9.40 7.54 6.25
C MET A 224 -7.96 7.41 6.73
N PHE A 225 -7.20 6.43 6.24
CA PHE A 225 -5.79 6.26 6.59
C PHE A 225 -4.93 7.46 6.17
N LYS A 226 -5.12 7.98 4.95
CA LYS A 226 -4.42 9.20 4.48
C LYS A 226 -4.76 10.41 5.36
N TRP A 227 -6.03 10.55 5.75
CA TRP A 227 -6.44 11.61 6.68
C TRP A 227 -5.80 11.43 8.06
N LEU A 228 -5.74 10.21 8.58
CA LEU A 228 -5.11 9.88 9.86
C LEU A 228 -3.63 10.30 9.89
N VAL A 229 -2.88 9.97 8.85
CA VAL A 229 -1.48 10.39 8.69
C VAL A 229 -1.36 11.92 8.66
N THR A 230 -2.24 12.59 7.90
CA THR A 230 -2.28 14.06 7.86
C THR A 230 -2.57 14.64 9.24
N ARG A 231 -3.47 14.02 10.00
CA ARG A 231 -3.84 14.43 11.36
C ARG A 231 -2.70 14.24 12.36
N ILE A 232 -1.93 13.17 12.22
CA ILE A 232 -0.69 12.90 12.98
C ILE A 232 0.36 13.97 12.68
N ASN A 233 0.61 14.28 11.40
CA ASN A 233 1.60 15.29 11.00
C ASN A 233 1.29 16.68 11.55
N ARG A 234 0.01 17.07 11.62
CA ARG A 234 -0.40 18.35 12.25
C ARG A 234 0.02 18.46 13.72
N SER A 235 0.12 17.34 14.42
CA SER A 235 0.56 17.32 15.82
C SER A 235 2.09 17.33 15.95
N LEU A 236 2.82 16.86 14.94
CA LEU A 236 4.30 16.81 14.90
C LEU A 236 4.94 18.09 14.34
N ASP A 237 4.22 18.84 13.51
CA ASP A 237 4.71 20.06 12.84
C ASP A 237 4.48 21.33 13.69
N ARG A 238 5.01 21.32 14.93
CA ARG A 238 4.75 22.37 15.93
C ARG A 238 5.66 23.60 15.81
N THR A 239 6.80 23.52 15.12
CA THR A 239 7.72 24.66 15.03
C THR A 239 7.81 25.23 13.62
N LYS A 240 7.53 26.55 13.49
CA LYS A 240 7.68 27.31 12.24
C LYS A 240 9.15 27.58 11.85
N ARG A 241 10.12 27.04 12.60
CA ARG A 241 11.54 27.25 12.30
C ARG A 241 11.91 26.33 11.16
N GLN A 242 12.43 26.88 10.07
CA GLN A 242 13.00 26.05 9.01
C GLN A 242 14.16 25.23 9.60
N GLY A 243 14.04 23.90 9.55
CA GLY A 243 15.11 23.00 9.94
C GLY A 243 16.34 23.26 9.06
N ALA A 244 17.52 23.24 9.67
CA ALA A 244 18.79 23.37 8.95
C ALA A 244 19.15 22.05 8.25
N SER A 245 18.78 20.93 8.84
CA SER A 245 19.03 19.57 8.36
C SER A 245 17.89 18.63 8.74
N PHE A 246 17.85 17.45 8.15
CA PHE A 246 16.89 16.41 8.52
C PHE A 246 17.50 15.01 8.41
N ILE A 247 16.95 14.07 9.17
CA ILE A 247 17.18 12.63 9.01
C ILE A 247 15.89 12.00 8.50
N GLY A 248 15.97 11.32 7.36
CA GLY A 248 14.88 10.54 6.78
C GLY A 248 15.02 9.07 7.14
N ILE A 249 13.99 8.48 7.75
CA ILE A 249 13.93 7.06 8.09
C ILE A 249 12.87 6.43 7.20
N LEU A 250 13.30 5.58 6.27
CA LEU A 250 12.41 4.79 5.42
C LEU A 250 12.16 3.43 6.05
N ASP A 251 10.89 3.12 6.32
CA ASP A 251 10.42 1.79 6.68
C ASP A 251 9.40 1.34 5.63
N MET A 252 9.74 0.27 4.92
CA MET A 252 8.97 -0.26 3.79
C MET A 252 8.78 -1.76 4.00
N ALA A 253 7.66 -2.29 3.51
CA ALA A 253 7.45 -3.73 3.45
C ALA A 253 8.64 -4.43 2.76
N GLY A 254 9.18 -5.47 3.41
CA GLY A 254 10.28 -6.25 2.87
C GLY A 254 9.89 -7.07 1.64
N PHE A 255 10.87 -7.70 1.01
CA PHE A 255 10.64 -8.57 -0.15
C PHE A 255 9.79 -9.79 0.22
N GLU A 256 8.74 -10.05 -0.57
CA GLU A 256 7.76 -11.10 -0.30
C GLU A 256 7.79 -12.20 -1.36
N ILE A 257 7.94 -13.44 -0.90
CA ILE A 257 7.84 -14.65 -1.73
C ILE A 257 6.90 -15.60 -1.03
N PHE A 258 5.68 -15.71 -1.54
CA PHE A 258 4.71 -16.73 -1.14
C PHE A 258 4.59 -17.80 -2.23
N GLU A 259 3.84 -18.87 -1.94
CA GLU A 259 3.56 -19.94 -2.94
C GLU A 259 2.91 -19.39 -4.20
N LEU A 260 2.02 -18.40 -4.05
CA LEU A 260 1.40 -17.67 -5.18
C LEU A 260 1.34 -16.19 -4.84
N ASN A 261 1.95 -15.36 -5.69
CA ASN A 261 2.05 -13.91 -5.50
C ASN A 261 1.08 -13.20 -6.45
N SER A 262 0.45 -12.12 -6.00
CA SER A 262 -0.48 -11.34 -6.82
C SER A 262 0.09 -9.97 -7.19
N PHE A 263 -0.74 -9.12 -7.79
CA PHE A 263 -0.37 -7.77 -8.24
C PHE A 263 0.22 -6.92 -7.09
N GLU A 264 -0.34 -7.03 -5.89
CA GLU A 264 0.15 -6.30 -4.71
C GLU A 264 1.57 -6.71 -4.33
N GLN A 265 1.90 -8.01 -4.38
CA GLN A 265 3.25 -8.50 -4.15
C GLN A 265 4.21 -8.04 -5.26
N LEU A 266 3.77 -8.01 -6.53
CA LEU A 266 4.59 -7.49 -7.62
C LEU A 266 4.99 -6.04 -7.34
N CYS A 267 4.04 -5.21 -6.91
CA CYS A 267 4.28 -3.83 -6.51
C CYS A 267 5.31 -3.74 -5.36
N ILE A 268 5.10 -4.49 -4.27
CA ILE A 268 6.03 -4.51 -3.11
C ILE A 268 7.44 -4.93 -3.54
N ASN A 269 7.56 -6.02 -4.30
CA ASN A 269 8.83 -6.56 -4.77
C ASN A 269 9.54 -5.62 -5.76
N TYR A 270 8.78 -4.96 -6.63
CA TYR A 270 9.30 -3.92 -7.53
C TYR A 270 9.92 -2.74 -6.76
N THR A 271 9.28 -2.29 -5.67
CA THR A 271 9.87 -1.27 -4.81
C THR A 271 11.17 -1.76 -4.16
N ASN A 272 11.17 -2.99 -3.64
CA ASN A 272 12.39 -3.58 -3.07
C ASN A 272 13.52 -3.70 -4.11
N GLU A 273 13.20 -4.01 -5.38
CA GLU A 273 14.18 -4.02 -6.48
C GLU A 273 14.79 -2.63 -6.71
N LYS A 274 13.98 -1.57 -6.73
CA LYS A 274 14.44 -0.17 -6.85
C LYS A 274 15.31 0.27 -5.67
N LEU A 275 14.92 -0.08 -4.45
CA LEU A 275 15.69 0.22 -3.23
C LEU A 275 17.03 -0.51 -3.22
N GLN A 276 17.05 -1.78 -3.64
CA GLN A 276 18.29 -2.54 -3.78
C GLN A 276 19.18 -1.97 -4.90
N GLN A 277 18.61 -1.53 -6.02
CA GLN A 277 19.38 -0.86 -7.07
C GLN A 277 19.97 0.47 -6.59
N LEU A 278 19.23 1.24 -5.77
CA LEU A 278 19.76 2.44 -5.13
C LEU A 278 20.93 2.11 -4.21
N PHE A 279 20.82 1.07 -3.38
CA PHE A 279 21.93 0.57 -2.58
C PHE A 279 23.13 0.22 -3.46
N ASN A 280 22.91 -0.54 -4.54
CA ASN A 280 24.00 -0.95 -5.43
C ASN A 280 24.68 0.28 -6.07
N HIS A 281 23.89 1.24 -6.55
CA HIS A 281 24.41 2.46 -7.15
C HIS A 281 25.20 3.30 -6.14
N THR A 282 24.69 3.52 -4.94
CA THR A 282 25.38 4.31 -3.92
C THR A 282 26.65 3.62 -3.43
N MET A 283 26.59 2.34 -3.07
CA MET A 283 27.72 1.63 -2.48
C MET A 283 28.81 1.26 -3.49
N PHE A 284 28.46 0.94 -4.73
CA PHE A 284 29.42 0.44 -5.72
C PHE A 284 29.82 1.51 -6.74
N ILE A 285 28.90 2.36 -7.20
CA ILE A 285 29.17 3.30 -8.31
C ILE A 285 29.63 4.64 -7.75
N LEU A 286 28.81 5.29 -6.91
CA LEU A 286 29.12 6.62 -6.38
C LEU A 286 30.40 6.62 -5.53
N GLU A 287 30.66 5.54 -4.79
CA GLU A 287 31.89 5.39 -4.01
C GLU A 287 33.15 5.41 -4.89
N GLN A 288 33.13 4.68 -6.01
CA GLN A 288 34.26 4.62 -6.93
C GLN A 288 34.41 5.91 -7.75
N GLU A 289 33.31 6.56 -8.11
CA GLU A 289 33.32 7.88 -8.76
C GLU A 289 33.93 8.96 -7.84
N GLU A 290 33.68 8.87 -6.53
CA GLU A 290 34.30 9.77 -5.55
C GLU A 290 35.82 9.58 -5.48
N TYR A 291 36.30 8.33 -5.47
CA TYR A 291 37.74 8.05 -5.48
C TYR A 291 38.42 8.61 -6.72
N GLN A 292 37.78 8.51 -7.89
CA GLN A 292 38.29 9.13 -9.11
C GLN A 292 38.29 10.65 -9.03
N ARG A 293 37.24 11.26 -8.45
CA ARG A 293 37.14 12.71 -8.28
C ARG A 293 38.21 13.27 -7.35
N GLU A 294 38.48 12.57 -6.25
CA GLU A 294 39.53 12.92 -5.27
C GLU A 294 40.94 12.55 -5.77
N GLY A 295 41.06 11.92 -6.95
CA GLY A 295 42.35 11.52 -7.52
C GLY A 295 43.06 10.41 -6.76
N ILE A 296 42.29 9.60 -6.00
CA ILE A 296 42.80 8.44 -5.27
C ILE A 296 43.11 7.35 -6.29
N GLU A 297 44.30 6.73 -6.18
CA GLU A 297 44.67 5.59 -7.02
C GLU A 297 43.72 4.41 -6.74
N TRP A 298 42.76 4.20 -7.63
CA TRP A 298 41.76 3.16 -7.51
C TRP A 298 41.55 2.43 -8.84
N LYS A 299 41.56 1.11 -8.80
CA LYS A 299 41.21 0.28 -9.96
C LYS A 299 39.71 0.02 -9.92
N PHE A 300 38.99 0.45 -10.96
CA PHE A 300 37.56 0.19 -11.07
C PHE A 300 37.27 -1.31 -11.02
N ILE A 301 36.34 -1.71 -10.14
CA ILE A 301 35.87 -3.08 -10.00
C ILE A 301 34.39 -3.12 -10.37
N ASP A 302 34.07 -3.88 -11.41
CA ASP A 302 32.68 -4.20 -11.76
C ASP A 302 32.23 -5.45 -11.00
N PHE A 303 31.14 -5.32 -10.24
CA PHE A 303 30.57 -6.39 -9.43
C PHE A 303 29.40 -7.11 -10.12
N GLY A 304 28.96 -6.65 -11.29
CA GLY A 304 27.89 -7.30 -12.06
C GLY A 304 26.52 -7.35 -11.38
N LEU A 305 26.32 -6.57 -10.31
CA LEU A 305 25.09 -6.50 -9.53
C LEU A 305 24.09 -5.47 -10.11
N ASP A 306 23.86 -5.50 -11.41
CA ASP A 306 22.90 -4.61 -12.04
C ASP A 306 21.49 -5.21 -12.06
N LEU A 307 20.58 -4.56 -11.34
CA LEU A 307 19.16 -4.92 -11.27
C LEU A 307 18.31 -4.18 -12.30
N GLN A 308 18.92 -3.27 -13.07
CA GLN A 308 18.24 -2.49 -14.09
C GLN A 308 17.45 -3.36 -15.10
N PRO A 309 17.92 -4.54 -15.56
CA PRO A 309 17.13 -5.39 -16.46
C PRO A 309 15.80 -5.88 -15.86
N THR A 310 15.77 -6.21 -14.56
CA THR A 310 14.53 -6.62 -13.88
C THR A 310 13.62 -5.43 -13.65
N ILE A 311 14.18 -4.28 -13.27
CA ILE A 311 13.45 -3.03 -13.10
C ILE A 311 12.79 -2.61 -14.41
N ASP A 312 13.55 -2.58 -15.50
CA ASP A 312 13.11 -2.20 -16.84
C ASP A 312 12.00 -3.12 -17.35
N LEU A 313 12.12 -4.43 -17.13
CA LEU A 313 11.07 -5.39 -17.45
C LEU A 313 9.74 -5.02 -16.80
N ILE A 314 9.76 -4.47 -15.58
CA ILE A 314 8.54 -4.12 -14.84
C ILE A 314 8.03 -2.73 -15.24
N ASP A 315 8.90 -1.72 -15.30
CA ASP A 315 8.49 -0.31 -15.27
C ASP A 315 8.68 0.46 -16.58
N LYS A 316 9.50 0.00 -17.53
CA LYS A 316 9.72 0.74 -18.78
C LYS A 316 8.48 0.72 -19.67
N PRO A 317 8.40 1.63 -20.67
CA PRO A 317 7.43 1.51 -21.74
C PRO A 317 7.50 0.12 -22.38
N GLY A 318 6.35 -0.55 -22.51
CA GLY A 318 6.27 -1.93 -22.98
C GLY A 318 6.67 -3.00 -21.95
N GLY A 319 6.98 -2.63 -20.71
CA GLY A 319 7.17 -3.55 -19.58
C GLY A 319 5.85 -4.00 -18.96
N ILE A 320 5.93 -4.83 -17.92
CA ILE A 320 4.77 -5.51 -17.30
C ILE A 320 3.69 -4.53 -16.85
N MET A 321 4.04 -3.45 -16.15
CA MET A 321 3.05 -2.47 -15.67
C MET A 321 2.40 -1.70 -16.83
N ALA A 322 3.16 -1.39 -17.89
CA ALA A 322 2.64 -0.70 -19.06
C ALA A 322 1.69 -1.60 -19.87
N LEU A 323 2.06 -2.88 -20.06
CA LEU A 323 1.21 -3.86 -20.73
C LEU A 323 -0.08 -4.12 -19.94
N LEU A 324 0.01 -4.15 -18.60
CA LEU A 324 -1.15 -4.27 -17.73
C LEU A 324 -2.06 -3.05 -17.85
N ASP A 325 -1.48 -1.86 -17.88
CA ASP A 325 -2.23 -0.63 -18.10
C ASP A 325 -2.97 -0.67 -19.42
N GLU A 326 -2.28 -0.94 -20.52
CA GLU A 326 -2.87 -1.07 -21.86
C GLU A 326 -4.05 -2.05 -21.90
N GLU A 327 -3.88 -3.26 -21.33
CA GLU A 327 -4.95 -4.26 -21.29
C GLU A 327 -6.17 -3.79 -20.47
N CYS A 328 -5.99 -2.94 -19.46
CA CYS A 328 -7.11 -2.35 -18.72
C CYS A 328 -7.98 -1.41 -19.58
N TRP A 329 -7.46 -0.89 -20.71
CA TRP A 329 -8.22 -0.04 -21.63
C TRP A 329 -9.02 -0.85 -22.67
N PHE A 330 -8.73 -2.13 -22.87
CA PHE A 330 -9.38 -2.94 -23.88
C PHE A 330 -10.67 -3.59 -23.35
N PRO A 331 -11.86 -3.29 -23.91
CA PRO A 331 -13.16 -3.73 -23.35
C PRO A 331 -13.39 -5.24 -23.25
N LYS A 332 -12.61 -6.03 -24.00
CA LYS A 332 -12.69 -7.51 -24.04
C LYS A 332 -11.42 -8.19 -23.53
N ALA A 333 -10.48 -7.43 -22.95
CA ALA A 333 -9.29 -8.01 -22.34
C ALA A 333 -9.67 -8.84 -21.11
N THR A 334 -8.89 -9.88 -20.88
CA THR A 334 -8.99 -10.75 -19.71
C THR A 334 -7.59 -10.93 -19.12
N ASP A 335 -7.50 -11.40 -17.88
CA ASP A 335 -6.18 -11.67 -17.28
C ASP A 335 -5.36 -12.66 -18.13
N LYS A 336 -6.04 -13.57 -18.86
CA LYS A 336 -5.38 -14.49 -19.81
C LYS A 336 -4.79 -13.77 -21.02
N THR A 337 -5.54 -12.85 -21.65
CA THR A 337 -5.01 -12.09 -22.80
C THR A 337 -3.82 -11.23 -22.38
N PHE A 338 -3.85 -10.70 -21.16
CA PHE A 338 -2.71 -10.01 -20.56
C PHE A 338 -1.48 -10.93 -20.43
N VAL A 339 -1.65 -12.14 -19.87
CA VAL A 339 -0.54 -13.11 -19.75
C VAL A 339 0.01 -13.52 -21.11
N ASP A 340 -0.86 -13.79 -22.09
CA ASP A 340 -0.44 -14.14 -23.45
C ASP A 340 0.38 -13.00 -24.09
N LYS A 341 -0.03 -11.74 -23.86
CA LYS A 341 0.70 -10.56 -24.31
C LYS A 341 2.05 -10.41 -23.62
N LEU A 342 2.14 -10.65 -22.30
CA LEU A 342 3.42 -10.67 -21.57
C LEU A 342 4.38 -11.72 -22.13
N VAL A 343 3.90 -12.94 -22.34
CA VAL A 343 4.72 -14.04 -22.87
C VAL A 343 5.20 -13.72 -24.28
N SER A 344 4.33 -13.18 -25.13
CA SER A 344 4.70 -12.73 -26.48
C SER A 344 5.79 -11.65 -26.44
N ALA A 345 5.65 -10.66 -25.56
CA ALA A 345 6.58 -9.53 -25.46
C ALA A 345 7.93 -9.88 -24.81
N HIS A 346 7.95 -10.79 -23.83
CA HIS A 346 9.09 -10.98 -22.93
C HIS A 346 9.63 -12.41 -22.82
N SER A 347 9.14 -13.37 -23.61
CA SER A 347 9.60 -14.78 -23.57
C SER A 347 11.11 -14.96 -23.71
N MET A 348 11.80 -14.08 -24.44
CA MET A 348 13.25 -14.11 -24.64
C MET A 348 14.02 -13.27 -23.60
N HIS A 349 13.32 -12.55 -22.71
CA HIS A 349 13.95 -11.68 -21.73
C HIS A 349 14.56 -12.51 -20.59
N PRO A 350 15.84 -12.33 -20.22
CA PRO A 350 16.54 -13.20 -19.27
C PRO A 350 15.97 -13.16 -17.84
N LYS A 351 15.18 -12.13 -17.51
CA LYS A 351 14.53 -11.97 -16.21
C LYS A 351 13.06 -12.38 -16.20
N PHE A 352 12.50 -12.75 -17.35
CA PHE A 352 11.13 -13.24 -17.47
C PHE A 352 11.15 -14.75 -17.70
N VAL A 353 10.34 -15.49 -16.95
CA VAL A 353 10.26 -16.94 -17.08
C VAL A 353 8.82 -17.33 -17.35
N LYS A 354 8.59 -17.95 -18.51
CA LYS A 354 7.31 -18.58 -18.82
C LYS A 354 7.13 -19.81 -17.94
N THR A 355 5.95 -19.96 -17.35
CA THR A 355 5.60 -21.16 -16.59
C THR A 355 5.19 -22.30 -17.51
N ASP A 356 5.40 -23.53 -17.06
CA ASP A 356 4.93 -24.71 -17.78
C ASP A 356 3.40 -24.77 -17.79
N PHE A 357 2.80 -25.40 -18.81
CA PHE A 357 1.35 -25.57 -18.93
C PHE A 357 0.67 -26.28 -17.73
N ARG A 358 1.46 -26.95 -16.89
CA ARG A 358 1.00 -27.63 -15.66
C ARG A 358 1.28 -26.81 -14.39
N GLY A 359 1.93 -25.67 -14.52
CA GLY A 359 2.23 -24.76 -13.42
C GLY A 359 0.97 -24.08 -12.90
N VAL A 360 0.96 -23.79 -11.59
CA VAL A 360 -0.14 -23.06 -10.95
C VAL A 360 -0.02 -21.55 -11.18
N ALA A 361 1.20 -21.07 -11.46
CA ALA A 361 1.49 -19.67 -11.75
C ALA A 361 1.39 -19.37 -13.25
N ASP A 362 1.02 -18.14 -13.59
CA ASP A 362 0.85 -17.68 -14.97
C ASP A 362 2.19 -17.25 -15.60
N PHE A 363 3.10 -16.72 -14.79
CA PHE A 363 4.47 -16.38 -15.19
C PHE A 363 5.36 -16.20 -13.94
N SER A 364 6.67 -16.10 -14.14
CA SER A 364 7.61 -15.80 -13.07
C SER A 364 8.60 -14.69 -13.46
N ILE A 365 9.09 -13.94 -12.48
CA ILE A 365 10.14 -12.93 -12.65
C ILE A 365 11.35 -13.33 -11.81
N VAL A 366 12.55 -13.17 -12.38
CA VAL A 366 13.82 -13.34 -11.65
C VAL A 366 14.21 -12.01 -11.02
N HIS A 367 13.98 -11.91 -9.71
CA HIS A 367 14.36 -10.77 -8.87
C HIS A 367 15.75 -10.98 -8.26
N TYR A 368 16.31 -9.95 -7.63
CA TYR A 368 17.56 -10.06 -6.87
C TYR A 368 17.47 -11.12 -5.73
N ALA A 369 16.28 -11.27 -5.14
CA ALA A 369 16.01 -12.20 -4.05
C ALA A 369 15.64 -13.62 -4.52
N GLY A 370 15.60 -13.86 -5.83
CA GLY A 370 15.25 -15.16 -6.41
C GLY A 370 14.08 -15.08 -7.39
N ARG A 371 13.66 -16.26 -7.86
CA ARG A 371 12.50 -16.40 -8.75
C ARG A 371 11.21 -16.27 -7.95
N VAL A 372 10.29 -15.43 -8.42
CA VAL A 372 8.97 -15.24 -7.83
C VAL A 372 7.90 -15.61 -8.85
N ASP A 373 6.98 -16.47 -8.43
CA ASP A 373 5.87 -16.97 -9.24
C ASP A 373 4.61 -16.11 -9.01
N TYR A 374 4.03 -15.60 -10.10
CA TYR A 374 2.87 -14.69 -10.07
C TYR A 374 1.64 -15.33 -10.70
N LEU A 375 0.49 -15.11 -10.05
CA LEU A 375 -0.84 -15.44 -10.56
C LEU A 375 -1.55 -14.16 -11.00
N ALA A 376 -1.78 -14.01 -12.30
CA ALA A 376 -2.38 -12.84 -12.95
C ALA A 376 -3.89 -12.71 -12.72
N SER A 377 -4.52 -13.70 -12.06
CA SER A 377 -5.96 -13.67 -11.78
C SER A 377 -6.40 -12.37 -11.12
N LYS A 378 -7.39 -11.71 -11.73
CA LYS A 378 -7.98 -10.42 -11.36
C LYS A 378 -7.01 -9.24 -11.40
N TRP A 379 -5.87 -9.32 -12.09
CA TRP A 379 -4.92 -8.20 -12.16
C TRP A 379 -5.50 -6.99 -12.88
N LEU A 380 -6.22 -7.19 -13.99
CA LEU A 380 -6.85 -6.07 -14.70
C LEU A 380 -7.82 -5.33 -13.78
N MET A 381 -8.63 -6.10 -13.05
CA MET A 381 -9.59 -5.57 -12.09
C MET A 381 -8.90 -4.84 -10.93
N LYS A 382 -7.84 -5.42 -10.36
CA LYS A 382 -7.04 -4.82 -9.28
C LYS A 382 -6.34 -3.54 -9.72
N ASN A 383 -5.89 -3.48 -10.96
CA ASN A 383 -5.17 -2.34 -11.51
C ASN A 383 -6.13 -1.20 -11.90
N MET A 384 -7.33 -1.53 -12.40
CA MET A 384 -8.38 -0.54 -12.69
C MET A 384 -8.96 0.09 -11.43
N ASP A 385 -9.22 -0.72 -10.40
CA ASP A 385 -9.86 -0.33 -9.13
C ASP A 385 -11.00 0.70 -9.30
N PRO A 386 -11.97 0.48 -10.19
CA PRO A 386 -12.91 1.52 -10.59
C PRO A 386 -13.89 1.81 -9.45
N LEU A 387 -14.14 3.09 -9.21
CA LEU A 387 -15.10 3.56 -8.23
C LEU A 387 -16.40 3.95 -8.93
N ASN A 388 -17.54 3.57 -8.33
CA ASN A 388 -18.85 3.97 -8.83
C ASN A 388 -19.06 5.48 -8.61
N GLU A 389 -19.07 6.25 -9.70
CA GLU A 389 -19.19 7.73 -9.67
C GLU A 389 -20.41 8.22 -8.88
N ASN A 390 -21.54 7.52 -9.00
CA ASN A 390 -22.77 7.88 -8.31
C ASN A 390 -22.61 7.75 -6.79
N ILE A 391 -21.94 6.69 -6.32
CA ILE A 391 -21.65 6.50 -4.89
C ILE A 391 -20.62 7.52 -4.39
N VAL A 392 -19.57 7.79 -5.17
CA VAL A 392 -18.58 8.83 -4.83
C VAL A 392 -19.25 10.19 -4.68
N SER A 393 -20.16 10.53 -5.59
CA SER A 393 -20.91 11.79 -5.53
C SER A 393 -21.79 11.87 -4.28
N LEU A 394 -22.43 10.76 -3.88
CA LEU A 394 -23.20 10.69 -2.63
C LEU A 394 -22.31 10.87 -1.40
N LEU A 395 -21.12 10.28 -1.37
CA LEU A 395 -20.15 10.44 -0.28
C LEU A 395 -19.62 11.88 -0.18
N GLN A 396 -19.40 12.53 -1.33
CA GLN A 396 -19.03 13.95 -1.39
C GLN A 396 -20.15 14.88 -0.91
N ALA A 397 -21.41 14.45 -1.01
CA ALA A 397 -22.60 15.17 -0.55
C ALA A 397 -23.18 14.61 0.76
N SER A 398 -22.39 13.85 1.52
CA SER A 398 -22.82 13.26 2.80
C SER A 398 -23.21 14.35 3.82
N GLN A 399 -24.12 13.99 4.73
CA GLN A 399 -24.46 14.83 5.88
C GLN A 399 -23.37 14.82 6.97
N ASP A 400 -22.42 13.89 6.87
CA ASP A 400 -21.29 13.77 7.79
C ASP A 400 -20.09 14.58 7.27
N PRO A 401 -19.68 15.67 7.97
CA PRO A 401 -18.59 16.53 7.52
C PRO A 401 -17.26 15.79 7.33
N PHE A 402 -17.02 14.74 8.11
CA PHE A 402 -15.79 13.96 8.00
C PHE A 402 -15.76 13.15 6.71
N VAL A 403 -16.88 12.50 6.36
CA VAL A 403 -17.02 11.76 5.09
C VAL A 403 -16.82 12.71 3.91
N VAL A 404 -17.45 13.88 3.92
CA VAL A 404 -17.24 14.91 2.90
C VAL A 404 -15.76 15.29 2.82
N GLN A 405 -15.08 15.50 3.94
CA GLN A 405 -13.67 15.89 3.99
C GLN A 405 -12.75 14.84 3.34
N ILE A 406 -12.91 13.55 3.64
CA ILE A 406 -12.02 12.51 3.10
C ILE A 406 -12.32 12.19 1.63
N TRP A 407 -13.53 12.53 1.15
CA TRP A 407 -13.96 12.33 -0.24
C TRP A 407 -13.85 13.58 -1.13
N LYS A 408 -13.53 14.75 -0.59
CA LYS A 408 -13.48 16.03 -1.33
C LYS A 408 -12.58 16.00 -2.58
N ASP A 409 -11.42 15.35 -2.49
CA ASP A 409 -10.42 15.26 -3.57
C ASP A 409 -10.55 13.94 -4.35
N ALA A 410 -11.67 13.22 -4.21
CA ALA A 410 -11.91 12.03 -5.02
C ALA A 410 -12.12 12.46 -6.48
N GLU A 411 -11.09 12.29 -7.31
CA GLU A 411 -11.23 12.39 -8.75
C GLU A 411 -12.12 11.25 -9.23
N ILE A 412 -13.25 11.60 -9.82
CA ILE A 412 -14.18 10.65 -10.42
C ILE A 412 -13.53 10.15 -11.72
N VAL A 413 -12.93 8.96 -11.65
CA VAL A 413 -12.40 8.28 -12.82
C VAL A 413 -13.56 7.56 -13.49
N GLY A 414 -14.15 8.20 -14.49
CA GLY A 414 -15.35 7.67 -15.13
C GLY A 414 -15.09 6.44 -15.98
N MET A 415 -15.80 5.35 -15.66
CA MET A 415 -15.96 4.19 -16.55
C MET A 415 -16.64 4.57 -17.88
N ALA A 416 -17.22 5.77 -18.00
CA ALA A 416 -17.82 6.30 -19.22
C ALA A 416 -16.86 6.35 -20.43
N GLN A 417 -15.54 6.29 -20.20
CA GLN A 417 -14.55 6.22 -21.28
C GLN A 417 -14.37 4.82 -21.88
N GLN A 418 -14.74 3.75 -21.18
CA GLN A 418 -14.69 2.37 -21.70
C GLN A 418 -15.75 2.10 -22.79
N ALA A 419 -16.83 2.90 -22.84
CA ALA A 419 -17.89 2.74 -23.84
C ALA A 419 -17.64 3.53 -25.15
N LEU A 420 -16.53 4.28 -25.26
CA LEU A 420 -16.29 5.25 -26.35
C LEU A 420 -15.14 4.89 -27.29
N THR A 421 -14.39 3.82 -27.06
CA THR A 421 -13.23 3.48 -27.91
C THR A 421 -13.53 2.34 -28.86
N ASP A 422 -14.44 2.57 -29.80
CA ASP A 422 -14.45 1.83 -31.08
C ASP A 422 -13.81 2.64 -32.21
N THR A 423 -13.38 3.89 -31.99
CA THR A 423 -12.74 4.68 -33.05
C THR A 423 -11.67 5.65 -32.53
N THR A 424 -10.54 5.68 -33.25
CA THR A 424 -9.47 6.68 -33.30
C THR A 424 -8.32 6.61 -32.27
N PHE A 425 -7.21 6.06 -32.77
CA PHE A 425 -5.83 6.26 -32.33
C PHE A 425 -5.47 7.76 -32.33
N GLY A 426 -4.84 8.26 -31.26
CA GLY A 426 -4.05 9.50 -31.31
C GLY A 426 -4.77 10.83 -30.99
N ALA A 427 -5.27 11.01 -29.76
CA ALA A 427 -5.66 12.33 -29.24
C ALA A 427 -4.90 12.70 -27.97
N ARG A 428 -4.34 13.91 -27.96
CA ARG A 428 -3.55 14.53 -26.87
C ARG A 428 -4.26 14.46 -25.51
N THR A 429 -3.46 14.21 -24.48
CA THR A 429 -3.79 14.14 -23.05
C THR A 429 -4.61 15.35 -22.56
N ARG A 430 -5.88 15.11 -22.20
CA ARG A 430 -6.74 16.07 -21.48
C ARG A 430 -7.05 15.58 -20.06
N LYS A 431 -7.21 16.53 -19.14
CA LYS A 431 -7.59 16.34 -17.72
C LYS A 431 -8.76 15.34 -17.59
N GLY A 432 -8.59 14.32 -16.74
CA GLY A 432 -9.51 13.19 -16.56
C GLY A 432 -8.96 11.84 -17.02
N MET A 433 -7.63 11.67 -17.06
CA MET A 433 -7.00 10.39 -17.46
C MET A 433 -7.38 9.31 -16.45
N PHE A 434 -7.90 8.18 -16.93
CA PHE A 434 -8.04 6.96 -16.15
C PHE A 434 -6.66 6.56 -15.60
N ARG A 435 -6.42 6.86 -14.32
CA ARG A 435 -5.16 6.53 -13.64
C ARG A 435 -5.32 5.18 -12.98
N THR A 436 -4.62 4.19 -13.51
CA THR A 436 -4.53 2.86 -12.91
C THR A 436 -3.72 2.90 -11.61
N VAL A 437 -3.90 1.86 -10.79
CA VAL A 437 -3.15 1.68 -9.54
C VAL A 437 -1.65 1.62 -9.81
N SER A 438 -1.20 0.88 -10.82
CA SER A 438 0.22 0.81 -11.24
C SER A 438 0.78 2.18 -11.59
N HIS A 439 0.04 3.04 -12.30
CA HIS A 439 0.49 4.37 -12.69
C HIS A 439 0.68 5.26 -11.47
N LEU A 440 -0.31 5.27 -10.56
CA LEU A 440 -0.22 6.01 -9.30
C LEU A 440 0.92 5.49 -8.42
N TYR A 441 1.09 4.16 -8.38
CA TYR A 441 2.16 3.49 -7.65
C TYR A 441 3.54 3.92 -8.16
N LYS A 442 3.74 3.92 -9.49
CA LYS A 442 4.99 4.38 -10.12
C LYS A 442 5.26 5.86 -9.84
N GLU A 443 4.25 6.73 -9.90
CA GLU A 443 4.41 8.15 -9.59
C GLU A 443 4.84 8.37 -8.14
N GLN A 444 4.21 7.66 -7.19
CA GLN A 444 4.56 7.73 -5.77
C GLN A 444 5.98 7.22 -5.50
N LEU A 445 6.35 6.08 -6.09
CA LEU A 445 7.68 5.51 -5.93
C LEU A 445 8.76 6.41 -6.55
N ALA A 446 8.50 7.01 -7.72
CA ALA A 446 9.44 7.94 -8.33
C ALA A 446 9.76 9.13 -7.40
N LYS A 447 8.74 9.74 -6.80
CA LYS A 447 8.91 10.84 -5.82
C LYS A 447 9.74 10.42 -4.61
N LEU A 448 9.50 9.21 -4.10
CA LEU A 448 10.31 8.65 -3.01
C LEU A 448 11.77 8.47 -3.45
N MET A 449 12.01 7.85 -4.60
CA MET A 449 13.37 7.62 -5.11
C MET A 449 14.13 8.93 -5.37
N ASP A 450 13.45 9.96 -5.88
CA ASP A 450 14.05 11.28 -6.07
C ASP A 450 14.43 11.94 -4.74
N THR A 451 13.60 11.76 -3.70
CA THR A 451 13.91 12.22 -2.35
C THR A 451 15.16 11.53 -1.81
N LEU A 452 15.23 10.19 -1.94
CA LEU A 452 16.37 9.41 -1.43
C LEU A 452 17.68 9.73 -2.17
N LYS A 453 17.65 9.90 -3.50
CA LYS A 453 18.83 10.24 -4.30
C LYS A 453 19.44 11.60 -3.95
N ASN A 454 18.63 12.52 -3.43
CA ASN A 454 19.07 13.85 -3.00
C ASN A 454 19.49 13.89 -1.51
N THR A 455 19.69 12.73 -0.88
CA THR A 455 20.16 12.60 0.51
C THR A 455 21.37 11.70 0.61
N ASN A 456 22.11 11.77 1.71
CA ASN A 456 23.19 10.82 1.99
C ASN A 456 22.61 9.58 2.69
N PRO A 457 22.54 8.41 2.02
CA PRO A 457 21.85 7.24 2.57
C PRO A 457 22.74 6.47 3.56
N ASN A 458 22.12 6.03 4.65
CA ASN A 458 22.69 5.02 5.55
C ASN A 458 21.81 3.78 5.52
N PHE A 459 22.41 2.60 5.38
CA PHE A 459 21.67 1.35 5.21
C PHE A 459 21.77 0.46 6.45
N VAL A 460 20.62 -0.01 6.93
CA VAL A 460 20.51 -1.04 7.97
C VAL A 460 19.78 -2.24 7.38
N ARG A 461 20.47 -3.38 7.25
CA ARG A 461 19.88 -4.61 6.71
C ARG A 461 19.47 -5.57 7.82
N CYS A 462 18.16 -5.71 7.99
CA CYS A 462 17.57 -6.69 8.90
C CYS A 462 17.53 -8.07 8.24
N ILE A 463 18.03 -9.09 8.94
CA ILE A 463 18.05 -10.48 8.46
C ILE A 463 17.13 -11.34 9.31
N ILE A 464 16.26 -12.12 8.67
CA ILE A 464 15.35 -13.03 9.37
C ILE A 464 16.16 -14.25 9.85
N PRO A 465 16.18 -14.56 11.15
CA PRO A 465 16.97 -15.67 11.68
C PRO A 465 16.31 -17.03 11.45
N ASN A 466 14.97 -17.12 11.43
CA ASN A 466 14.22 -18.35 11.17
C ASN A 466 12.75 -18.03 10.82
N HIS A 467 12.09 -18.94 10.09
CA HIS A 467 10.65 -18.82 9.79
C HIS A 467 9.72 -19.31 10.93
N GLU A 468 10.26 -19.98 11.94
CA GLU A 468 9.50 -20.46 13.10
C GLU A 468 9.19 -19.36 14.13
N LYS A 469 9.66 -18.13 13.89
CA LYS A 469 9.50 -16.97 14.78
C LYS A 469 10.01 -17.23 16.21
N ARG A 470 11.05 -18.07 16.34
CA ARG A 470 11.61 -18.49 17.63
C ARG A 470 12.87 -17.71 17.96
N ALA A 471 12.91 -17.08 19.14
CA ALA A 471 14.10 -16.42 19.64
C ALA A 471 15.26 -17.42 19.85
N GLY A 472 16.50 -16.99 19.57
CA GLY A 472 17.71 -17.80 19.77
C GLY A 472 17.94 -18.94 18.78
N LYS A 473 17.05 -19.18 17.82
CA LYS A 473 17.22 -20.15 16.74
C LYS A 473 17.69 -19.45 15.46
N ILE A 474 18.67 -20.03 14.78
CA ILE A 474 19.14 -19.55 13.48
C ILE A 474 19.07 -20.68 12.45
N ASP A 475 18.49 -20.38 11.30
CA ASP A 475 18.46 -21.25 10.12
C ASP A 475 19.57 -20.79 9.16
N ALA A 476 20.66 -21.56 9.12
CA ALA A 476 21.86 -21.18 8.39
C ALA A 476 21.65 -21.08 6.86
N PRO A 477 20.99 -22.03 6.17
CA PRO A 477 20.60 -21.88 4.78
C PRO A 477 19.80 -20.59 4.51
N LEU A 478 18.77 -20.31 5.31
CA LEU A 478 17.94 -19.12 5.16
C LEU A 478 18.73 -17.82 5.30
N VAL A 479 19.62 -17.75 6.30
CA VAL A 479 20.48 -16.58 6.52
C VAL A 479 21.48 -16.44 5.37
N LEU A 480 22.08 -17.53 4.91
CA LEU A 480 23.05 -17.52 3.82
C LEU A 480 22.43 -17.01 2.51
N ASP A 481 21.21 -17.45 2.18
CA ASP A 481 20.51 -17.00 0.98
C ASP A 481 20.14 -15.52 1.07
N GLN A 482 19.69 -15.04 2.24
CA GLN A 482 19.46 -13.61 2.45
C GLN A 482 20.74 -12.79 2.29
N LEU A 483 21.88 -13.24 2.84
CA LEU A 483 23.16 -12.52 2.72
C LEU A 483 23.64 -12.44 1.27
N ARG A 484 23.44 -13.49 0.48
CA ARG A 484 23.75 -13.55 -0.96
C ARG A 484 22.87 -12.59 -1.75
N CYS A 485 21.55 -12.70 -1.60
CA CYS A 485 20.60 -11.87 -2.34
C CYS A 485 20.76 -10.38 -2.02
N ASN A 486 20.98 -10.04 -0.75
CA ASN A 486 21.21 -8.66 -0.37
C ASN A 486 22.57 -8.11 -0.90
N GLY A 487 23.48 -8.93 -1.44
CA GLY A 487 24.81 -8.48 -1.87
C GLY A 487 25.68 -8.01 -0.70
N VAL A 488 25.49 -8.58 0.49
CA VAL A 488 26.24 -8.18 1.70
C VAL A 488 27.71 -8.55 1.56
N LEU A 489 28.02 -9.69 0.95
CA LEU A 489 29.40 -10.15 0.75
C LEU A 489 30.17 -9.19 -0.16
N GLU A 490 29.55 -8.75 -1.25
CA GLU A 490 30.11 -7.79 -2.20
C GLU A 490 30.29 -6.43 -1.54
N GLY A 491 29.31 -5.97 -0.75
CA GLY A 491 29.43 -4.74 0.04
C GLY A 491 30.62 -4.78 1.01
N ILE A 492 30.83 -5.90 1.71
CA ILE A 492 32.00 -6.08 2.61
C ILE A 492 33.31 -6.05 1.81
N ARG A 493 33.36 -6.64 0.61
CA ARG A 493 34.57 -6.59 -0.22
C ARG A 493 34.96 -5.15 -0.58
N ILE A 494 34.00 -4.30 -0.93
CA ILE A 494 34.26 -2.86 -1.15
C ILE A 494 34.74 -2.21 0.13
N CYS A 495 34.00 -2.33 1.24
CA CYS A 495 34.39 -1.63 2.48
C CYS A 495 35.77 -2.06 2.98
N ARG A 496 36.21 -3.29 2.66
CA ARG A 496 37.56 -3.79 3.01
C ARG A 496 38.66 -3.31 2.06
N GLN A 497 38.35 -3.10 0.78
CA GLN A 497 39.34 -2.67 -0.21
C GLN A 497 39.40 -1.15 -0.35
N GLY A 498 38.27 -0.46 -0.15
CA GLY A 498 38.13 0.98 -0.21
C GLY A 498 38.39 1.69 1.12
N PHE A 499 37.97 2.95 1.18
CA PHE A 499 38.21 3.86 2.31
C PHE A 499 36.88 4.27 2.93
N PRO A 500 36.41 3.59 3.99
CA PRO A 500 35.07 3.79 4.55
C PRO A 500 34.92 5.11 5.35
N ASN A 501 36.03 5.71 5.75
CA ASN A 501 36.04 6.95 6.53
C ASN A 501 36.56 8.09 5.66
N ARG A 502 35.87 9.24 5.74
CA ARG A 502 36.23 10.46 5.01
C ARG A 502 36.34 11.60 6.01
N ILE A 503 37.45 12.32 5.95
CA ILE A 503 37.68 13.50 6.78
C ILE A 503 38.47 14.53 5.96
N PRO A 504 38.07 15.80 5.94
CA PRO A 504 38.86 16.85 5.32
C PRO A 504 40.26 16.90 5.95
N PHE A 505 41.30 17.07 5.13
CA PHE A 505 42.68 17.04 5.62
C PHE A 505 42.96 18.07 6.73
N GLN A 506 42.36 19.26 6.62
CA GLN A 506 42.51 20.31 7.63
C GLN A 506 41.95 19.88 8.99
N GLU A 507 40.85 19.15 9.01
CA GLU A 507 40.21 18.63 10.23
C GLU A 507 41.00 17.45 10.80
N PHE A 508 41.49 16.54 9.97
CA PHE A 508 42.33 15.42 10.41
C PHE A 508 43.68 15.85 11.00
N ARG A 509 44.23 16.96 10.50
CA ARG A 509 45.53 17.48 10.92
C ARG A 509 45.47 18.25 12.25
N GLN A 510 44.33 18.84 12.58
CA GLN A 510 44.10 19.52 13.86
C GLN A 510 43.98 18.50 14.99
#